data_AF-A0A965TVH1-F1
#
_entry.id   AF-A0A965TVH1-F1
#
_cell.length_a   1.000
_cell.length_b   1.000
_cell.length_c   1.000
_cell.angle_alpha   90.00
_cell.angle_beta   90.00
_cell.angle_gamma   90.00
#
_symmetry.space_group_name_H-M   'P 1'
#
loop_
_entity.id
_entity.type
_entity.pdbx_description
1 polymer ?
#
loop_
_entity_poly.entity_id
_entity_poly.type
_entity_poly.pdbx_seq_one_letter_code
_entity_poly.pdbx_strand_id
1 'polypeptide(L)'
;MKKITYVFLLMLVTILVFTSCATSVATQYMVPATYDMSSYRNLAIVSATPFRFKAYDVPNPIVRDMSGTSPIKVYSGYSLNSEKEMSEYLTSKVVAEANRTSYFTTLNPASADSLINRPNALVDRGYEALLTMWTEYIDIEEYISSREEKTLIQPEVIGDPVEEVITLVYSLEQKVSIQFGWEVKDLKTNAVLGSGTFRDSQSDTTKLNTEGNSTIYAPRLQPVMNSLASRFSSTIFSQLVPTTKTQYITLMKNDPKNNRAEVAYEYVKNGNMKDALDVFENEWNKRDHIPSAYNAALILEALNQRSDAIKLLEKVYSQSGNTKIRTLLQGMKSRLSSTNQAEKQL
;
A
#
# COMPACT_ATOMS: atom_id res chain seq x y z
N MET A 1 -3.12 -18.60 -44.98
CA MET A 1 -2.45 -18.38 -43.67
C MET A 1 -1.48 -17.20 -43.65
N LYS A 2 -0.50 -17.10 -44.57
CA LYS A 2 0.51 -16.02 -44.56
C LYS A 2 -0.04 -14.57 -44.53
N LYS A 3 -1.13 -14.27 -45.25
CA LYS A 3 -1.73 -12.90 -45.28
C LYS A 3 -2.35 -12.46 -43.95
N ILE A 4 -2.90 -13.39 -43.16
CA ILE A 4 -3.51 -13.07 -41.86
C ILE A 4 -2.41 -12.76 -40.82
N THR A 5 -1.28 -13.47 -40.89
CA THR A 5 -0.11 -13.21 -40.04
C THR A 5 0.47 -11.81 -40.27
N TYR A 6 0.53 -11.33 -41.52
CA TYR A 6 1.00 -9.97 -41.82
C TYR A 6 0.05 -8.89 -41.30
N VAL A 7 -1.27 -9.08 -41.40
CA VAL A 7 -2.25 -8.12 -40.87
C VAL A 7 -2.19 -8.06 -39.35
N PHE A 8 -2.05 -9.21 -38.67
CA PHE A 8 -1.91 -9.26 -37.22
C PHE A 8 -0.61 -8.63 -36.73
N LEU A 9 0.51 -8.87 -37.43
CA LEU A 9 1.81 -8.26 -37.11
C LEU A 9 1.78 -6.75 -37.30
N LEU A 10 1.16 -6.28 -38.40
CA LEU A 10 1.03 -4.84 -38.67
C LEU A 10 0.16 -4.18 -37.60
N MET A 11 -0.96 -4.80 -37.22
CA MET A 11 -1.86 -4.30 -36.17
C MET A 11 -1.19 -4.29 -34.78
N LEU A 12 -0.38 -5.30 -34.45
CA LEU A 12 0.39 -5.35 -33.20
C LEU A 12 1.44 -4.23 -33.15
N VAL A 13 2.12 -3.96 -34.28
CA VAL A 13 3.07 -2.85 -34.40
C VAL A 13 2.35 -1.49 -34.30
N THR A 14 1.17 -1.32 -34.90
CA THR A 14 0.41 -0.07 -34.72
C THR A 14 -0.04 0.13 -33.27
N ILE A 15 -0.48 -0.93 -32.60
CA ILE A 15 -0.89 -0.86 -31.19
C ILE A 15 0.31 -0.53 -30.28
N LEU A 16 1.49 -1.06 -30.56
CA LEU A 16 2.74 -0.75 -29.83
C LEU A 16 3.28 0.67 -30.11
N VAL A 17 3.02 1.26 -31.28
CA VAL A 17 3.42 2.64 -31.59
C VAL A 17 2.50 3.67 -30.94
N PHE A 18 1.25 3.32 -30.63
CA PHE A 18 0.29 4.22 -29.97
C PHE A 18 0.28 4.15 -28.44
N THR A 19 1.09 3.29 -27.81
CA THR A 19 1.34 3.40 -26.37
C THR A 19 2.34 4.54 -26.10
N SER A 20 1.91 5.79 -26.30
CA SER A 20 2.69 6.94 -25.83
C SER A 20 2.71 6.88 -24.30
N CYS A 21 3.81 6.39 -23.73
CA CYS A 21 4.07 6.54 -22.31
C CYS A 21 4.06 8.04 -22.02
N ALA A 22 3.03 8.51 -21.32
CA ALA A 22 2.90 9.92 -21.00
C ALA A 22 4.06 10.31 -20.07
N THR A 23 4.91 11.25 -20.50
CA THR A 23 6.06 11.69 -19.71
C THR A 23 5.58 12.23 -18.36
N SER A 24 6.16 11.74 -17.27
CA SER A 24 5.80 12.14 -15.91
C SER A 24 7.02 12.63 -15.14
N VAL A 25 6.78 13.51 -14.18
CA VAL A 25 7.78 14.03 -13.25
C VAL A 25 7.42 13.55 -11.85
N ALA A 26 8.41 13.01 -11.14
CA ALA A 26 8.27 12.65 -9.75
C ALA A 26 8.50 13.89 -8.87
N THR A 27 7.50 14.26 -8.07
CA THR A 27 7.62 15.31 -7.05
C THR A 27 7.51 14.66 -5.68
N GLN A 28 8.27 15.18 -4.71
CA GLN A 28 8.19 14.75 -3.32
C GLN A 28 7.62 15.87 -2.47
N TYR A 29 6.88 15.52 -1.42
CA TYR A 29 6.43 16.47 -0.41
C TYR A 29 6.23 15.75 0.92
N MET A 30 6.29 16.49 2.02
CA MET A 30 6.02 15.91 3.33
C MET A 30 4.54 16.01 3.69
N VAL A 31 4.05 14.99 4.38
CA VAL A 31 2.70 14.90 4.93
C VAL A 31 2.83 14.84 6.45
N PRO A 32 2.13 15.71 7.20
CA PRO A 32 2.18 15.69 8.65
C PRO A 32 1.59 14.38 9.19
N ALA A 33 2.05 13.99 10.37
CA ALA A 33 1.39 12.96 11.15
C ALA A 33 -0.06 13.37 11.43
N THR A 34 -0.95 12.37 11.46
CA THR A 34 -2.36 12.58 11.85
C THR A 34 -2.46 12.98 13.32
N TYR A 35 -1.65 12.34 14.17
CA TYR A 35 -1.52 12.65 15.58
C TYR A 35 -0.17 13.32 15.80
N ASP A 36 -0.19 14.54 16.33
CA ASP A 36 1.03 15.31 16.55
C ASP A 36 1.80 14.73 17.75
N MET A 37 2.90 14.05 17.44
CA MET A 37 3.79 13.43 18.42
C MET A 37 5.05 14.26 18.68
N SER A 38 5.12 15.52 18.20
CA SER A 38 6.28 16.42 18.31
C SER A 38 6.83 16.54 19.74
N SER A 39 5.92 16.57 20.73
CA SER A 39 6.23 16.71 22.15
C SER A 39 6.40 15.38 22.90
N TYR A 40 6.37 14.24 22.18
CA TYR A 40 6.37 12.89 22.75
C TYR A 40 7.37 11.99 22.02
N ARG A 41 8.66 12.33 22.11
CA ARG A 41 9.76 11.65 21.39
C ARG A 41 10.20 10.36 22.08
N ASN A 42 10.03 10.27 23.40
CA ASN A 42 10.37 9.09 24.16
C ASN A 42 9.13 8.20 24.32
N LEU A 43 9.01 7.19 23.46
CA LEU A 43 7.83 6.33 23.36
C LEU A 43 8.09 4.96 24.00
N ALA A 44 7.33 4.60 25.03
CA ALA A 44 7.29 3.23 25.52
C ALA A 44 6.33 2.41 24.66
N ILE A 45 6.78 1.26 24.14
CA ILE A 45 5.95 0.37 23.31
C ILE A 45 5.74 -0.91 24.10
N VAL A 46 4.50 -1.31 24.35
CA VAL A 46 4.20 -2.61 25.00
C VAL A 46 3.94 -3.70 23.97
N SER A 47 4.04 -4.95 24.40
CA SER A 47 3.71 -6.10 23.57
C SER A 47 2.24 -6.08 23.16
N ALA A 48 1.95 -6.42 21.91
CA ALA A 48 0.59 -6.52 21.42
C ALA A 48 -0.17 -7.60 22.19
N THR A 49 -1.38 -7.28 22.65
CA THR A 49 -2.23 -8.23 23.36
C THR A 49 -2.87 -9.19 22.35
N PRO A 50 -2.65 -10.52 22.49
CA PRO A 50 -3.20 -11.48 21.55
C PRO A 50 -4.71 -11.63 21.70
N PHE A 51 -5.36 -11.85 20.56
CA PHE A 51 -6.74 -12.31 20.54
C PHE A 51 -6.84 -13.65 21.26
N ARG A 52 -7.95 -13.86 21.97
CA ARG A 52 -8.23 -15.13 22.64
C ARG A 52 -9.57 -15.65 22.15
N PHE A 53 -9.53 -16.70 21.34
CA PHE A 53 -10.73 -17.44 20.98
C PHE A 53 -11.42 -17.96 22.24
N LYS A 54 -12.75 -17.88 22.27
CA LYS A 54 -13.54 -18.65 23.23
C LYS A 54 -13.49 -20.12 22.83
N ALA A 55 -13.72 -21.02 23.77
CA ALA A 55 -13.59 -22.47 23.56
C ALA A 55 -14.37 -23.00 22.33
N TYR A 56 -15.47 -22.36 21.94
CA TYR A 56 -16.32 -22.75 20.82
C TYR A 56 -16.12 -21.92 19.54
N ASP A 57 -15.27 -20.89 19.59
CA ASP A 57 -15.01 -19.98 18.47
C ASP A 57 -13.71 -20.32 17.75
N VAL A 58 -12.93 -21.29 18.26
CA VAL A 58 -11.68 -21.74 17.64
C VAL A 58 -11.98 -22.35 16.27
N PRO A 59 -11.19 -22.04 15.22
CA PRO A 59 -11.34 -22.65 13.91
C PRO A 59 -11.39 -24.18 13.98
N ASN A 60 -12.29 -24.78 13.20
CA ASN A 60 -12.45 -26.24 13.20
C ASN A 60 -11.15 -26.90 12.68
N PRO A 61 -10.57 -27.87 13.39
CA PRO A 61 -9.37 -28.57 12.92
C PRO A 61 -9.57 -29.30 11.59
N ILE A 62 -10.81 -29.57 11.20
CA ILE A 62 -11.18 -30.16 9.91
C ILE A 62 -11.94 -29.11 9.10
N VAL A 63 -11.42 -28.80 7.92
CA VAL A 63 -12.03 -27.86 6.98
C VAL A 63 -13.41 -28.38 6.57
N ARG A 64 -14.40 -27.48 6.56
CA ARG A 64 -15.77 -27.82 6.18
C ARG A 64 -15.84 -28.12 4.68
N ASP A 65 -16.43 -29.26 4.33
CA ASP A 65 -16.81 -29.53 2.94
C ASP A 65 -18.11 -28.79 2.60
N MET A 66 -18.03 -27.79 1.74
CA MET A 66 -19.18 -27.05 1.20
C MET A 66 -19.56 -27.54 -0.21
N SER A 67 -18.75 -28.39 -0.86
CA SER A 67 -19.14 -29.04 -2.12
C SER A 67 -20.06 -30.23 -1.88
N GLY A 68 -19.98 -30.86 -0.70
CA GLY A 68 -20.81 -32.00 -0.30
C GLY A 68 -20.45 -33.31 -0.99
N THR A 69 -19.38 -33.31 -1.77
CA THR A 69 -18.94 -34.41 -2.65
C THR A 69 -17.44 -34.64 -2.56
N SER A 70 -16.73 -33.86 -1.73
CA SER A 70 -15.27 -33.92 -1.70
C SER A 70 -14.81 -35.29 -1.20
N PRO A 71 -13.96 -36.01 -1.97
CA PRO A 71 -13.47 -37.32 -1.56
C PRO A 71 -12.33 -37.22 -0.53
N ILE A 72 -11.92 -36.00 -0.16
CA ILE A 72 -10.73 -35.74 0.65
C ILE A 72 -11.08 -35.04 1.96
N LYS A 73 -10.40 -35.46 3.03
CA LYS A 73 -10.44 -34.76 4.31
C LYS A 73 -9.30 -33.75 4.38
N VAL A 74 -9.62 -32.48 4.57
CA VAL A 74 -8.61 -31.43 4.70
C VAL A 74 -8.50 -30.99 6.16
N TYR A 75 -7.31 -31.07 6.74
CA TYR A 75 -7.01 -30.47 8.04
C TYR A 75 -6.70 -28.99 7.88
N SER A 76 -7.21 -28.19 8.81
CA SER A 76 -7.08 -26.73 8.82
C SER A 76 -5.63 -26.27 8.79
N GLY A 77 -5.39 -25.13 8.14
CA GLY A 77 -4.10 -24.44 8.11
C GLY A 77 -3.83 -23.61 9.36
N TYR A 78 -4.83 -23.51 10.23
CA TYR A 78 -4.75 -22.85 11.52
C TYR A 78 -4.02 -23.72 12.55
N SER A 79 -3.15 -23.10 13.33
CA SER A 79 -2.44 -23.76 14.42
C SER A 79 -2.81 -23.16 15.77
N LEU A 80 -2.75 -23.99 16.82
CA LEU A 80 -2.88 -23.50 18.20
C LEU A 80 -1.79 -22.44 18.46
N ASN A 81 -2.19 -21.30 19.01
CA ASN A 81 -1.35 -20.13 19.31
C ASN A 81 -0.98 -19.24 18.11
N SER A 82 -1.60 -19.41 16.94
CA SER A 82 -1.38 -18.51 15.80
C SER A 82 -1.64 -17.03 16.15
N GLU A 83 -2.60 -16.75 17.03
CA GLU A 83 -2.92 -15.40 17.55
C GLU A 83 -1.74 -14.81 18.32
N LYS A 84 -1.09 -15.65 19.14
CA LYS A 84 0.05 -15.26 19.96
C LYS A 84 1.27 -15.01 19.09
N GLU A 85 1.57 -15.93 18.18
CA GLU A 85 2.66 -15.78 17.21
C GLU A 85 2.48 -14.54 16.35
N MET A 86 1.26 -14.26 15.89
CA MET A 86 0.93 -13.04 15.15
C MET A 86 1.16 -11.79 16.00
N SER A 87 0.79 -11.81 17.28
CA SER A 87 0.93 -10.64 18.16
C SER A 87 2.39 -10.36 18.52
N GLU A 88 3.20 -11.41 18.70
CA GLU A 88 4.66 -11.30 18.84
C GLU A 88 5.29 -10.75 17.54
N TYR A 89 4.84 -11.25 16.39
CA TYR A 89 5.26 -10.74 15.08
C TYR A 89 4.90 -9.26 14.91
N LEU A 90 3.66 -8.87 15.22
CA LEU A 90 3.21 -7.47 15.19
C LEU A 90 4.08 -6.58 16.06
N THR A 91 4.34 -7.01 17.30
CA THR A 91 5.22 -6.30 18.24
C THR A 91 6.60 -6.07 17.62
N SER A 92 7.20 -7.10 17.02
CA SER A 92 8.50 -6.99 16.36
C SER A 92 8.49 -5.99 15.19
N LYS A 93 7.40 -5.95 14.41
CA LYS A 93 7.24 -5.03 13.28
C LYS A 93 7.04 -3.60 13.71
N VAL A 94 6.28 -3.37 14.77
CA VAL A 94 6.07 -2.03 15.34
C VAL A 94 7.39 -1.47 15.88
N VAL A 95 8.17 -2.28 16.60
CA VAL A 95 9.50 -1.86 17.06
C VAL A 95 10.44 -1.58 15.87
N ALA A 96 10.43 -2.43 14.85
CA ALA A 96 11.24 -2.23 13.65
C ALA A 96 10.86 -0.94 12.91
N GLU A 97 9.58 -0.65 12.74
CA GLU A 97 9.08 0.58 12.12
C GLU A 97 9.45 1.82 12.96
N ALA A 98 9.27 1.77 14.28
CA ALA A 98 9.66 2.86 15.16
C ALA A 98 11.16 3.21 14.99
N ASN A 99 12.01 2.19 15.01
CA ASN A 99 13.45 2.34 14.84
C ASN A 99 13.82 2.82 13.43
N ARG A 100 13.11 2.35 12.38
CA ARG A 100 13.33 2.75 10.99
C ARG A 100 13.07 4.24 10.76
N THR A 101 12.09 4.81 11.44
CA THR A 101 11.77 6.24 11.30
C THR A 101 12.76 7.17 11.98
N SER A 102 13.52 6.68 12.97
CA SER A 102 14.37 7.50 13.85
C SER A 102 13.65 8.65 14.55
N TYR A 103 12.32 8.69 14.50
CA TYR A 103 11.50 9.76 15.04
C TYR A 103 11.29 9.61 16.56
N PHE A 104 11.27 8.36 17.03
CA PHE A 104 11.10 8.04 18.45
C PHE A 104 12.36 7.40 19.04
N THR A 105 12.67 7.75 20.28
CA THR A 105 13.51 6.92 21.15
C THR A 105 12.60 5.94 21.88
N THR A 106 12.78 4.63 21.64
CA THR A 106 11.83 3.62 22.10
C THR A 106 12.30 2.86 23.34
N LEU A 107 11.38 2.53 24.25
CA LEU A 107 11.60 1.47 25.24
C LEU A 107 11.25 0.13 24.61
N ASN A 108 12.08 -0.88 24.81
CA ASN A 108 11.77 -2.22 24.31
C ASN A 108 10.50 -2.80 25.00
N PRO A 109 9.74 -3.67 24.31
CA PRO A 109 8.51 -4.23 24.85
C PRO A 109 8.67 -4.95 26.19
N ALA A 110 9.69 -5.78 26.36
CA ALA A 110 9.89 -6.52 27.61
C ALA A 110 10.04 -5.60 28.84
N SER A 111 10.74 -4.46 28.69
CA SER A 111 10.89 -3.49 29.77
C SER A 111 9.60 -2.69 29.98
N ALA A 112 8.93 -2.29 28.90
CA ALA A 112 7.66 -1.57 28.98
C ALA A 112 6.57 -2.42 29.64
N ASP A 113 6.45 -3.70 29.28
CA ASP A 113 5.48 -4.65 29.84
C ASP A 113 5.66 -4.81 31.36
N SER A 114 6.91 -4.85 31.83
CA SER A 114 7.22 -4.94 33.28
C SER A 114 6.79 -3.70 34.08
N LEU A 115 6.60 -2.56 33.39
CA LEU A 115 6.28 -1.26 33.98
C LEU A 115 4.90 -0.74 33.61
N ILE A 116 4.11 -1.47 32.81
CA ILE A 116 2.81 -0.99 32.30
C ILE A 116 1.84 -0.62 33.44
N ASN A 117 1.90 -1.36 34.56
CA ASN A 117 1.10 -1.10 35.76
C ASN A 117 1.73 -0.07 36.71
N ARG A 118 2.86 0.53 36.32
CA ARG A 118 3.59 1.56 37.06
C ARG A 118 3.96 2.75 36.15
N PRO A 119 2.99 3.49 35.60
CA PRO A 119 3.27 4.60 34.67
C PRO A 119 4.30 5.62 35.18
N ASN A 120 4.27 5.94 36.48
CA ASN A 120 5.26 6.83 37.10
C ASN A 120 6.70 6.35 36.91
N ALA A 121 6.94 5.03 36.92
CA ALA A 121 8.28 4.48 36.71
C ALA A 121 8.75 4.62 35.25
N LEU A 122 7.83 4.70 34.28
CA LEU A 122 8.16 5.04 32.89
C LEU A 122 8.49 6.53 32.77
N VAL A 123 7.71 7.40 33.43
CA VAL A 123 7.97 8.85 33.50
C VAL A 123 9.34 9.13 34.13
N ASP A 124 9.66 8.48 35.24
CA ASP A 124 10.95 8.62 35.95
C ASP A 124 12.15 8.19 35.08
N ARG A 125 11.91 7.30 34.10
CA ARG A 125 12.90 6.88 33.09
C ARG A 125 12.93 7.79 31.85
N GLY A 126 12.17 8.87 31.85
CA GLY A 126 12.15 9.87 30.79
C GLY A 126 11.20 9.56 29.62
N TYR A 127 10.32 8.56 29.75
CA TYR A 127 9.31 8.27 28.72
C TYR A 127 8.08 9.17 28.88
N GLU A 128 7.58 9.65 27.75
CA GLU A 128 6.52 10.66 27.69
C GLU A 128 5.19 10.07 27.28
N ALA A 129 5.22 9.03 26.43
CA ALA A 129 4.03 8.38 25.93
C ALA A 129 4.15 6.85 25.95
N LEU A 130 2.99 6.18 25.96
CA LEU A 130 2.86 4.72 25.93
C LEU A 130 2.00 4.30 24.74
N LEU A 131 2.56 3.49 23.83
CA LEU A 131 1.84 2.84 22.75
C LEU A 131 1.38 1.45 23.19
N THR A 132 0.07 1.23 23.19
CA THR A 132 -0.59 -0.06 23.42
C THR A 132 -1.26 -0.55 22.14
N MET A 133 -1.31 -1.88 21.96
CA MET A 133 -1.87 -2.52 20.78
C MET A 133 -2.55 -3.82 21.17
N TRP A 134 -3.61 -4.17 20.45
CA TRP A 134 -4.35 -5.41 20.68
C TRP A 134 -5.00 -5.89 19.40
N THR A 135 -5.31 -7.19 19.34
CA THR A 135 -6.19 -7.74 18.31
C THR A 135 -7.61 -7.80 18.85
N GLU A 136 -8.53 -7.06 18.21
CA GLU A 136 -9.94 -6.98 18.60
C GLU A 136 -10.74 -8.18 18.11
N TYR A 137 -10.42 -8.64 16.91
CA TYR A 137 -11.20 -9.64 16.21
C TYR A 137 -10.34 -10.41 15.22
N ILE A 138 -10.57 -11.72 15.14
CA ILE A 138 -10.03 -12.61 14.11
C ILE A 138 -11.18 -13.46 13.59
N ASP A 139 -11.30 -13.53 12.27
CA ASP A 139 -12.20 -14.41 11.54
C ASP A 139 -11.38 -15.29 10.61
N ILE A 140 -11.63 -16.59 10.65
CA ILE A 140 -10.95 -17.56 9.81
C ILE A 140 -12.03 -18.44 9.17
N GLU A 141 -12.15 -18.29 7.86
CA GLU A 141 -13.03 -19.09 7.03
C GLU A 141 -12.17 -20.03 6.20
N GLU A 142 -12.35 -21.34 6.40
CA GLU A 142 -11.77 -22.37 5.54
C GLU A 142 -12.88 -23.32 5.09
N TYR A 143 -13.01 -23.51 3.77
CA TYR A 143 -13.97 -24.46 3.23
C TYR A 143 -13.52 -25.03 1.88
N ILE A 144 -14.04 -26.21 1.54
CA ILE A 144 -13.84 -26.83 0.24
C ILE A 144 -14.98 -26.42 -0.68
N SER A 145 -14.65 -25.91 -1.87
CA SER A 145 -15.57 -25.63 -2.97
C SER A 145 -15.29 -26.60 -4.13
N SER A 146 -16.28 -26.80 -5.01
CA SER A 146 -16.09 -27.54 -6.26
C SER A 146 -16.62 -26.75 -7.44
N ARG A 147 -15.96 -26.91 -8.59
CA ARG A 147 -16.46 -26.44 -9.88
C ARG A 147 -16.35 -27.55 -10.92
N GLU A 148 -17.27 -27.56 -11.87
CA GLU A 148 -17.18 -28.43 -13.03
C GLU A 148 -16.13 -27.87 -14.02
N GLU A 149 -15.21 -28.73 -14.45
CA GLU A 149 -14.24 -28.42 -15.50
C GLU A 149 -14.46 -29.40 -16.66
N LYS A 150 -14.80 -28.85 -17.82
CA LYS A 150 -15.04 -29.60 -19.06
C LYS A 150 -13.71 -29.82 -19.76
N THR A 151 -13.31 -31.08 -19.89
CA THR A 151 -12.10 -31.44 -20.64
C THR A 151 -12.50 -32.26 -21.86
N LEU A 152 -11.96 -31.87 -23.01
CA LEU A 152 -12.14 -32.59 -24.26
C LEU A 152 -11.05 -33.65 -24.36
N ILE A 153 -11.42 -34.92 -24.27
CA ILE A 153 -10.49 -36.03 -24.45
C ILE A 153 -10.46 -36.36 -25.94
N GLN A 154 -9.27 -36.25 -26.54
CA GLN A 154 -9.08 -36.68 -27.92
C GLN A 154 -9.13 -38.21 -27.97
N PRO A 155 -9.90 -38.79 -28.90
CA PRO A 155 -9.98 -40.24 -29.01
C PRO A 155 -8.64 -40.83 -29.44
N GLU A 156 -8.33 -42.02 -28.92
CA GLU A 156 -7.10 -42.75 -29.27
C GLU A 156 -7.10 -43.22 -30.75
N VAL A 157 -8.29 -43.33 -31.35
CA VAL A 157 -8.50 -43.73 -32.75
C VAL A 157 -8.87 -42.53 -33.61
N ILE A 158 -8.12 -42.33 -34.69
CA ILE A 158 -8.37 -41.26 -35.67
C ILE A 158 -9.70 -41.52 -36.39
N GLY A 159 -10.70 -40.68 -36.13
CA GLY A 159 -12.03 -40.75 -36.76
C GLY A 159 -13.21 -40.78 -35.76
N ASP A 160 -12.92 -41.05 -34.49
CA ASP A 160 -13.92 -41.04 -33.43
C ASP A 160 -14.29 -39.60 -32.99
N PRO A 161 -15.49 -39.41 -32.40
CA PRO A 161 -15.89 -38.11 -31.86
C PRO A 161 -15.05 -37.76 -30.62
N VAL A 162 -14.75 -36.47 -30.46
CA VAL A 162 -14.13 -35.94 -29.23
C VAL A 162 -15.11 -36.12 -28.07
N GLU A 163 -14.66 -36.75 -26.99
CA GLU A 163 -15.47 -36.96 -25.79
C GLU A 163 -15.35 -35.75 -24.85
N GLU A 164 -16.50 -35.21 -24.43
CA GLU A 164 -16.54 -34.17 -23.39
C GLU A 164 -16.68 -34.85 -22.02
N VAL A 165 -15.61 -34.80 -21.22
CA VAL A 165 -15.61 -35.32 -19.86
C VAL A 165 -15.73 -34.15 -18.88
N ILE A 166 -16.78 -34.19 -18.07
CA ILE A 166 -16.99 -33.25 -16.96
C ILE A 166 -16.26 -33.82 -15.73
N THR A 167 -15.28 -33.07 -15.23
CA THR A 167 -14.55 -33.42 -14.01
C THR A 167 -14.84 -32.40 -12.92
N LEU A 168 -15.08 -32.87 -11.69
CA LEU A 168 -15.20 -31.98 -10.55
C LEU A 168 -13.81 -31.61 -10.05
N VAL A 169 -13.51 -30.32 -10.08
CA VAL A 169 -12.27 -29.77 -9.53
C VAL A 169 -12.57 -29.13 -8.19
N TYR A 170 -11.94 -29.68 -7.15
CA TYR A 170 -12.07 -29.19 -5.79
C TYR A 170 -11.01 -28.13 -5.50
N SER A 171 -11.39 -27.09 -4.78
CA SER A 171 -10.51 -26.03 -4.31
C SER A 171 -10.73 -25.80 -2.82
N LEU A 172 -9.64 -25.53 -2.10
CA LEU A 172 -9.66 -25.05 -0.74
C LEU A 172 -9.67 -23.52 -0.77
N GLU A 173 -10.72 -22.94 -0.21
CA GLU A 173 -10.83 -21.50 0.03
C GLU A 173 -10.38 -21.23 1.46
N GLN A 174 -9.41 -20.32 1.64
CA GLN A 174 -8.98 -19.85 2.95
C GLN A 174 -9.11 -18.33 2.99
N LYS A 175 -9.74 -17.78 4.02
CA LYS A 175 -9.86 -16.34 4.23
C LYS A 175 -9.63 -16.00 5.69
N VAL A 176 -8.76 -15.02 5.90
CA VAL A 176 -8.43 -14.51 7.23
C VAL A 176 -8.79 -13.03 7.27
N SER A 177 -9.63 -12.63 8.22
CA SER A 177 -9.98 -11.23 8.47
C SER A 177 -9.57 -10.85 9.89
N ILE A 178 -8.83 -9.76 10.05
CA ILE A 178 -8.31 -9.34 11.35
C ILE A 178 -8.59 -7.86 11.57
N GLN A 179 -9.02 -7.53 12.79
CA GLN A 179 -9.13 -6.16 13.26
C GLN A 179 -8.16 -5.94 14.41
N PHE A 180 -7.25 -4.99 14.23
CA PHE A 180 -6.33 -4.54 15.26
C PHE A 180 -6.76 -3.17 15.80
N GLY A 181 -6.49 -2.94 17.09
CA GLY A 181 -6.63 -1.64 17.74
C GLY A 181 -5.28 -1.16 18.29
N TRP A 182 -5.11 0.14 18.36
CA TRP A 182 -3.96 0.78 19.00
C TRP A 182 -4.36 2.08 19.70
N GLU A 183 -3.58 2.46 20.70
CA GLU A 183 -3.74 3.70 21.45
C GLU A 183 -2.38 4.20 21.95
N VAL A 184 -2.17 5.51 21.87
CA VAL A 184 -1.05 6.21 22.48
C VAL A 184 -1.57 7.13 23.59
N LYS A 185 -1.02 6.99 24.79
CA LYS A 185 -1.36 7.80 25.97
C LYS A 185 -0.18 8.62 26.46
N ASP A 186 -0.45 9.85 26.91
CA ASP A 186 0.49 10.65 27.70
C ASP A 186 0.65 9.99 29.09
N LEU A 187 1.88 9.66 29.47
CA LEU A 187 2.17 8.99 30.73
C LEU A 187 1.97 9.88 31.97
N LYS A 188 2.04 11.21 31.83
CA LYS A 188 1.87 12.16 32.94
C LYS A 188 0.40 12.46 33.21
N THR A 189 -0.37 12.68 32.15
CA THR A 189 -1.78 13.11 32.26
C THR A 189 -2.77 11.97 32.05
N ASN A 190 -2.32 10.82 31.53
CA ASN A 190 -3.15 9.71 31.07
C ASN A 190 -4.13 10.10 29.93
N ALA A 191 -3.92 11.25 29.27
CA ALA A 191 -4.71 11.66 28.12
C ALA A 191 -4.40 10.79 26.90
N VAL A 192 -5.42 10.45 26.12
CA VAL A 192 -5.24 9.76 24.84
C VAL A 192 -4.76 10.77 23.80
N LEU A 193 -3.55 10.55 23.29
CA LEU A 193 -2.90 11.37 22.26
C LEU A 193 -3.34 10.94 20.85
N GLY A 194 -3.59 9.64 20.68
CA GLY A 194 -4.09 9.08 19.44
C GLY A 194 -4.58 7.66 19.64
N SER A 195 -5.52 7.24 18.79
CA SER A 195 -6.07 5.89 18.83
C SER A 195 -6.72 5.56 17.50
N GLY A 196 -6.70 4.29 17.11
CA GLY A 196 -7.38 3.87 15.90
C GLY A 196 -7.53 2.37 15.79
N THR A 197 -8.34 1.96 14.81
CA THR A 197 -8.57 0.57 14.46
C THR A 197 -8.23 0.34 12.99
N PHE A 198 -7.72 -0.84 12.67
CA PHE A 198 -7.43 -1.26 11.31
C PHE A 198 -8.04 -2.64 11.08
N ARG A 199 -8.92 -2.74 10.08
CA ARG A 199 -9.52 -4.00 9.66
C ARG A 199 -9.06 -4.31 8.24
N ASP A 200 -8.57 -5.52 8.05
CA ASP A 200 -8.15 -6.01 6.75
C ASP A 200 -8.38 -7.52 6.63
N SER A 201 -8.41 -8.01 5.40
CA SER A 201 -8.64 -9.42 5.12
C SER A 201 -7.85 -9.86 3.90
N GLN A 202 -7.47 -11.14 3.89
CA GLN A 202 -6.82 -11.75 2.74
C GLN A 202 -7.38 -13.15 2.54
N SER A 203 -7.67 -13.49 1.29
CA SER A 203 -8.14 -14.80 0.86
C SER A 203 -7.18 -15.43 -0.12
N ASP A 204 -7.12 -16.76 -0.11
CA ASP A 204 -6.37 -17.57 -1.06
C ASP A 204 -7.19 -18.80 -1.46
N THR A 205 -6.97 -19.27 -2.68
CA THR A 205 -7.67 -20.41 -3.27
C THR A 205 -6.64 -21.42 -3.76
N THR A 206 -6.61 -22.61 -3.16
CA THR A 206 -5.69 -23.68 -3.52
C THR A 206 -6.43 -24.82 -4.20
N LYS A 207 -6.07 -25.15 -5.45
CA LYS A 207 -6.60 -26.34 -6.14
C LYS A 207 -6.15 -27.60 -5.39
N LEU A 208 -7.11 -28.46 -5.05
CA LEU A 208 -6.85 -29.70 -4.33
C LEU A 208 -6.58 -30.84 -5.32
N ASN A 209 -5.52 -31.61 -5.06
CA ASN A 209 -5.27 -32.84 -5.80
C ASN A 209 -6.00 -34.00 -5.11
N THR A 210 -7.02 -34.55 -5.77
CA THR A 210 -7.81 -35.67 -5.27
C THR A 210 -7.24 -37.05 -5.64
N GLU A 211 -6.14 -37.10 -6.41
CA GLU A 211 -5.52 -38.37 -6.80
C GLU A 211 -4.61 -38.90 -5.67
N GLY A 212 -4.90 -40.13 -5.21
CA GLY A 212 -4.01 -40.91 -4.34
C GLY A 212 -4.00 -40.56 -2.85
N ASN A 213 -4.52 -39.40 -2.42
CA ASN A 213 -4.53 -38.97 -1.02
C ASN A 213 -5.95 -38.69 -0.51
N SER A 214 -6.43 -39.49 0.45
CA SER A 214 -7.71 -39.25 1.13
C SER A 214 -7.64 -38.15 2.20
N THR A 215 -6.44 -37.64 2.49
CA THR A 215 -6.18 -36.65 3.54
C THR A 215 -5.11 -35.66 3.12
N ILE A 216 -5.37 -34.37 3.32
CA ILE A 216 -4.45 -33.27 2.97
C ILE A 216 -4.41 -32.27 4.13
N TYR A 217 -3.30 -31.53 4.27
CA TYR A 217 -3.18 -30.39 5.17
C TYR A 217 -3.26 -29.10 4.37
N ALA A 218 -4.13 -28.19 4.80
CA ALA A 218 -4.22 -26.87 4.22
C ALA A 218 -2.92 -26.07 4.41
N PRO A 219 -2.59 -25.14 3.49
CA PRO A 219 -1.51 -24.18 3.69
C PRO A 219 -1.66 -23.44 5.01
N ARG A 220 -0.53 -23.19 5.69
CA ARG A 220 -0.53 -22.50 6.99
C ARG A 220 -1.10 -21.09 6.85
N LEU A 221 -1.92 -20.66 7.81
CA LEU A 221 -2.48 -19.31 7.84
C LEU A 221 -1.52 -18.26 8.42
N GLN A 222 -0.48 -18.67 9.15
CA GLN A 222 0.47 -17.76 9.80
C GLN A 222 1.10 -16.72 8.87
N PRO A 223 1.53 -17.04 7.62
CA PRO A 223 2.04 -16.05 6.69
C PRO A 223 1.02 -14.96 6.33
N VAL A 224 -0.26 -15.33 6.20
CA VAL A 224 -1.36 -14.39 5.92
C VAL A 224 -1.58 -13.47 7.12
N MET A 225 -1.65 -14.03 8.33
CA MET A 225 -1.77 -13.28 9.58
C MET A 225 -0.59 -12.30 9.78
N ASN A 226 0.64 -12.74 9.52
CA ASN A 226 1.83 -11.91 9.61
C ASN A 226 1.83 -10.78 8.56
N SER A 227 1.35 -11.05 7.34
CA SER A 227 1.19 -10.05 6.29
C SER A 227 0.21 -8.95 6.71
N LEU A 228 -0.95 -9.32 7.27
CA LEU A 228 -1.93 -8.39 7.82
C LEU A 228 -1.34 -7.55 8.98
N ALA A 229 -0.63 -8.19 9.91
CA ALA A 229 0.06 -7.51 11.01
C ALA A 229 1.13 -6.51 10.52
N SER A 230 1.89 -6.86 9.48
CA SER A 230 2.89 -5.97 8.89
C SER A 230 2.28 -4.75 8.19
N ARG A 231 1.09 -4.88 7.60
CA ARG A 231 0.38 -3.72 7.03
C ARG A 231 -0.12 -2.81 8.14
N PHE A 232 -0.66 -3.38 9.21
CA PHE A 232 -1.11 -2.63 10.37
C PHE A 232 0.03 -1.81 11.02
N SER A 233 1.22 -2.39 11.23
CA SER A 233 2.36 -1.67 11.79
C SER A 233 2.72 -0.44 10.98
N SER A 234 2.76 -0.55 9.65
CA SER A 234 3.02 0.58 8.75
C SER A 234 1.93 1.65 8.82
N THR A 235 0.66 1.23 8.98
CA THR A 235 -0.46 2.16 9.15
C THR A 235 -0.32 3.00 10.42
N ILE A 236 0.02 2.40 11.56
CA ILE A 236 0.23 3.14 12.83
C ILE A 236 1.27 4.26 12.63
N PHE A 237 2.46 3.92 12.13
CA PHE A 237 3.52 4.92 11.99
C PHE A 237 3.25 5.97 10.92
N SER A 238 2.47 5.64 9.88
CA SER A 238 2.00 6.66 8.92
C SER A 238 1.08 7.71 9.55
N GLN A 239 0.45 7.39 10.69
CA GLN A 239 -0.41 8.31 11.44
C GLN A 239 0.33 9.03 12.57
N LEU A 240 1.40 8.44 13.11
CA LEU A 240 2.17 8.99 14.24
C LEU A 240 3.42 9.78 13.83
N VAL A 241 3.91 9.59 12.60
CA VAL A 241 5.18 10.18 12.13
C VAL A 241 4.96 10.92 10.81
N PRO A 242 5.52 12.13 10.65
CA PRO A 242 5.51 12.80 9.35
C PRO A 242 6.18 11.95 8.27
N THR A 243 5.57 11.86 7.08
CA THR A 243 6.07 11.00 6.00
C THR A 243 6.31 11.76 4.72
N THR A 244 7.36 11.38 3.98
CA THR A 244 7.59 11.87 2.62
C THR A 244 6.77 11.04 1.63
N LYS A 245 5.92 11.71 0.83
CA LYS A 245 5.19 11.09 -0.28
C LYS A 245 5.80 11.49 -1.61
N THR A 246 5.89 10.52 -2.51
CA THR A 246 6.24 10.73 -3.91
C THR A 246 4.98 10.72 -4.75
N GLN A 247 4.78 11.74 -5.59
CA GLN A 247 3.68 11.84 -6.53
C GLN A 247 4.25 11.92 -7.95
N TYR A 248 3.72 11.11 -8.86
CA TYR A 248 4.05 11.19 -10.28
C TYR A 248 2.99 12.04 -10.98
N ILE A 249 3.39 13.16 -11.57
CA ILE A 249 2.50 14.07 -12.28
C ILE A 249 2.88 14.07 -13.76
N THR A 250 1.92 13.74 -14.62
CA THR A 250 2.10 13.78 -16.06
C THR A 250 2.25 15.21 -16.56
N LEU A 251 3.20 15.42 -17.48
CA LEU A 251 3.36 16.71 -18.16
C LEU A 251 2.09 17.09 -18.94
N MET A 252 1.78 18.38 -19.00
CA MET A 252 0.79 18.89 -19.92
C MET A 252 1.26 18.64 -21.34
N LYS A 253 0.38 18.17 -22.22
CA LYS A 253 0.70 17.93 -23.64
C LYS A 253 1.11 19.24 -24.33
N ASN A 254 1.99 19.12 -25.33
CA ASN A 254 2.44 20.22 -26.19
C ASN A 254 1.31 20.67 -27.14
N ASP A 255 0.30 21.34 -26.60
CA ASP A 255 -0.89 21.81 -27.30
C ASP A 255 -1.24 23.25 -26.87
N PRO A 256 -1.20 24.25 -27.78
CA PRO A 256 -0.88 24.14 -29.21
C PRO A 256 0.57 23.68 -29.46
N LYS A 257 0.80 22.97 -30.57
CA LYS A 257 2.11 22.38 -30.86
C LYS A 257 3.20 23.46 -31.00
N ASN A 258 4.22 23.36 -30.16
CA ASN A 258 5.42 24.19 -30.25
C ASN A 258 6.67 23.32 -30.44
N ASN A 259 7.23 23.33 -31.64
CA ASN A 259 8.39 22.50 -32.00
C ASN A 259 9.63 22.79 -31.14
N ARG A 260 9.77 24.01 -30.60
CA ARG A 260 10.91 24.34 -29.71
C ARG A 260 10.74 23.75 -28.33
N ALA A 261 9.49 23.65 -27.85
CA ALA A 261 9.20 23.03 -26.56
C ALA A 261 9.36 21.51 -26.60
N GLU A 262 9.26 20.86 -27.77
CA GLU A 262 9.35 19.40 -27.91
C GLU A 262 10.66 18.84 -27.33
N VAL A 263 11.77 19.55 -27.52
CA VAL A 263 13.08 19.18 -26.99
C VAL A 263 13.07 19.07 -25.45
N ALA A 264 12.30 19.93 -24.78
CA ALA A 264 12.16 19.88 -23.32
C ALA A 264 11.45 18.61 -22.84
N TYR A 265 10.46 18.09 -23.59
CA TYR A 265 9.80 16.83 -23.25
C TYR A 265 10.76 15.65 -23.34
N GLU A 266 11.64 15.64 -24.34
CA GLU A 266 12.71 14.64 -24.46
C GLU A 266 13.74 14.76 -23.33
N TYR A 267 14.10 15.99 -22.93
CA TYR A 267 14.95 16.19 -21.74
C TYR A 267 14.33 15.60 -20.48
N VAL A 268 13.02 15.79 -20.24
CA VAL A 268 12.34 15.16 -19.09
C VAL A 268 12.37 13.64 -19.19
N LYS A 269 12.09 13.06 -20.37
CA LYS A 269 12.17 11.59 -20.57
C LYS A 269 13.55 11.02 -20.25
N ASN A 270 14.60 11.78 -20.55
CA ASN A 270 16.00 11.40 -20.30
C ASN A 270 16.48 11.76 -18.88
N GLY A 271 15.63 12.35 -18.03
CA GLY A 271 15.99 12.76 -16.67
C GLY A 271 16.74 14.10 -16.55
N ASN A 272 16.92 14.83 -17.65
CA ASN A 272 17.63 16.11 -17.70
C ASN A 272 16.69 17.27 -17.30
N MET A 273 16.32 17.31 -16.02
CA MET A 273 15.30 18.25 -15.52
C MET A 273 15.71 19.72 -15.66
N LYS A 274 16.98 20.07 -15.44
CA LYS A 274 17.46 21.46 -15.54
C LYS A 274 17.39 21.99 -16.98
N ASP A 275 17.87 21.21 -17.94
CA ASP A 275 17.81 21.60 -19.36
C ASP A 275 16.35 21.71 -19.84
N ALA A 276 15.48 20.81 -19.38
CA ALA A 276 14.04 20.90 -19.66
C ALA A 276 13.42 22.17 -19.09
N LEU A 277 13.79 22.54 -17.86
CA LEU A 277 13.30 23.75 -17.21
C LEU A 277 13.67 25.00 -18.00
N ASP A 278 14.95 25.14 -18.38
CA ASP A 278 15.44 26.29 -19.14
C ASP A 278 14.67 26.50 -20.45
N VAL A 279 14.42 25.41 -21.18
CA VAL A 279 13.65 25.46 -22.43
C VAL A 279 12.19 25.83 -22.15
N PHE A 280 11.55 25.21 -21.17
CA PHE A 280 10.15 25.53 -20.84
C PHE A 280 9.97 26.97 -20.36
N GLU A 281 10.84 27.48 -19.49
CA GLU A 281 10.79 28.87 -19.04
C GLU A 281 11.01 29.86 -20.19
N ASN A 282 11.96 29.57 -21.07
CA ASN A 282 12.21 30.40 -22.26
C ASN A 282 10.99 30.45 -23.19
N GLU A 283 10.31 29.31 -23.41
CA GLU A 283 9.12 29.25 -24.25
C GLU A 283 7.90 29.94 -23.59
N TRP A 284 7.78 29.89 -22.27
CA TRP A 284 6.79 30.70 -21.56
C TRP A 284 7.10 32.21 -21.70
N ASN A 285 8.31 32.64 -21.34
CA ASN A 285 8.67 34.05 -21.29
C ASN A 285 8.64 34.77 -22.64
N LYS A 286 8.83 34.05 -23.76
CA LYS A 286 8.87 34.65 -25.11
C LYS A 286 7.56 34.55 -25.88
N ARG A 287 6.69 33.59 -25.53
CA ARG A 287 5.55 33.19 -26.39
C ARG A 287 4.29 32.87 -25.63
N ASP A 288 4.29 33.06 -24.31
CA ASP A 288 3.17 32.77 -23.42
C ASP A 288 2.65 31.32 -23.60
N HIS A 289 3.55 30.38 -23.87
CA HIS A 289 3.19 28.98 -24.12
C HIS A 289 2.79 28.28 -22.80
N ILE A 290 1.48 28.20 -22.54
CA ILE A 290 0.90 27.70 -21.28
C ILE A 290 1.41 26.30 -20.89
N PRO A 291 1.48 25.29 -21.79
CA PRO A 291 2.02 23.98 -21.43
C PRO A 291 3.46 24.05 -20.93
N SER A 292 4.28 24.95 -21.49
CA SER A 292 5.65 25.14 -21.02
C SER A 292 5.68 25.69 -19.60
N ALA A 293 4.87 26.69 -19.28
CA ALA A 293 4.79 27.22 -17.92
C ALA A 293 4.31 26.17 -16.90
N TYR A 294 3.31 25.36 -17.26
CA TYR A 294 2.82 24.26 -16.43
C TYR A 294 3.94 23.24 -16.15
N ASN A 295 4.65 22.81 -17.20
CA ASN A 295 5.70 21.81 -17.10
C ASN A 295 6.95 22.34 -16.37
N ALA A 296 7.32 23.62 -16.60
CA ALA A 296 8.37 24.30 -15.83
C ALA A 296 8.06 24.29 -14.33
N ALA A 297 6.82 24.63 -13.94
CA ALA A 297 6.43 24.61 -12.54
C ALA A 297 6.52 23.22 -11.90
N LEU A 298 6.14 22.16 -12.63
CA LEU A 298 6.31 20.78 -12.16
C LEU A 298 7.77 20.42 -11.94
N ILE A 299 8.65 20.85 -12.84
CA ILE A 299 10.09 20.62 -12.70
C ILE A 299 10.67 21.41 -11.53
N LEU A 300 10.31 22.68 -11.37
CA LEU A 300 10.70 23.50 -10.22
C LEU A 300 10.29 22.82 -8.89
N GLU A 301 9.08 22.29 -8.82
CA GLU A 301 8.62 21.53 -7.65
C GLU A 301 9.43 20.25 -7.42
N ALA A 302 9.74 19.49 -8.48
CA ALA A 302 10.58 18.30 -8.41
C ALA A 302 12.01 18.61 -7.94
N LEU A 303 12.53 19.80 -8.26
CA LEU A 303 13.83 20.31 -7.82
C LEU A 303 13.77 20.97 -6.43
N ASN A 304 12.69 20.79 -5.68
CA ASN A 304 12.49 21.37 -4.34
C ASN A 304 12.39 22.91 -4.34
N GLN A 305 12.22 23.56 -5.50
CA GLN A 305 12.05 25.01 -5.67
C GLN A 305 10.57 25.41 -5.67
N ARG A 306 9.82 24.94 -4.66
CA ARG A 306 8.35 25.07 -4.61
C ARG A 306 7.86 26.51 -4.58
N SER A 307 8.58 27.40 -3.90
CA SER A 307 8.24 28.83 -3.84
C SER A 307 8.28 29.48 -5.21
N ASP A 308 9.26 29.13 -6.04
CA ASP A 308 9.39 29.69 -7.38
C ASP A 308 8.39 29.06 -8.35
N ALA A 309 8.09 27.77 -8.21
CA ALA A 309 7.00 27.11 -8.94
C ALA A 309 5.65 27.79 -8.69
N ILE A 310 5.33 28.12 -7.43
CA ILE A 310 4.10 28.81 -7.05
C ILE A 310 4.05 30.22 -7.64
N LYS A 311 5.13 31.00 -7.51
CA LYS A 311 5.21 32.36 -8.11
C LYS A 311 5.01 32.33 -9.62
N LEU A 312 5.63 31.37 -10.31
CA LEU A 312 5.46 31.18 -11.75
C LEU A 312 3.98 30.93 -12.10
N LEU A 313 3.34 29.98 -11.41
CA LEU A 313 1.93 29.66 -11.68
C LEU A 313 0.96 30.78 -11.30
N GLU A 314 1.25 31.57 -10.26
CA GLU A 314 0.47 32.77 -9.92
C GLU A 314 0.53 33.81 -11.04
N LYS A 315 1.74 34.08 -11.55
CA LYS A 315 1.94 34.96 -12.71
C LYS A 315 1.16 34.44 -13.93
N VAL A 316 1.35 33.16 -14.27
CA VAL A 316 0.70 32.53 -15.44
C VAL A 316 -0.82 32.54 -15.32
N TYR A 317 -1.35 32.24 -14.13
CA TYR A 317 -2.79 32.23 -13.90
C TYR A 317 -3.39 33.63 -14.01
N SER A 318 -2.71 34.64 -13.45
CA SER A 318 -3.16 36.03 -13.53
C SER A 318 -3.26 36.54 -14.97
N GLN A 319 -2.39 36.04 -15.88
CA GLN A 319 -2.36 36.43 -17.28
C GLN A 319 -3.30 35.59 -18.17
N SER A 320 -3.41 34.28 -17.92
CA SER A 320 -4.10 33.35 -18.83
C SER A 320 -5.51 32.96 -18.39
N GLY A 321 -5.84 33.07 -17.10
CA GLY A 321 -7.08 32.53 -16.52
C GLY A 321 -7.23 31.00 -16.63
N ASN A 322 -6.17 30.27 -17.02
CA ASN A 322 -6.26 28.85 -17.36
C ASN A 322 -6.60 27.98 -16.13
N THR A 323 -7.64 27.15 -16.23
CA THR A 323 -8.13 26.34 -15.11
C THR A 323 -7.17 25.20 -14.72
N LYS A 324 -6.41 24.64 -15.66
CA LYS A 324 -5.40 23.60 -15.35
C LYS A 324 -4.24 24.20 -14.55
N ILE A 325 -3.83 25.42 -14.87
CA ILE A 325 -2.84 26.18 -14.09
C ILE A 325 -3.36 26.43 -12.68
N ARG A 326 -4.62 26.87 -12.52
CA ARG A 326 -5.25 27.06 -11.21
C ARG A 326 -5.25 25.79 -10.37
N THR A 327 -5.63 24.66 -10.95
CA THR A 327 -5.66 23.35 -10.25
C THR A 327 -4.26 22.95 -9.79
N LEU A 328 -3.25 23.09 -10.66
CA LEU A 328 -1.87 22.80 -10.29
C LEU A 328 -1.36 23.71 -9.16
N LEU A 329 -1.64 25.02 -9.25
CA LEU A 329 -1.28 26.01 -8.24
C LEU A 329 -1.89 25.66 -6.87
N GLN A 330 -3.18 25.33 -6.83
CA GLN A 330 -3.85 24.90 -5.61
C GLN A 330 -3.22 23.63 -5.03
N GLY A 331 -2.90 22.65 -5.88
CA GLY A 331 -2.20 21.43 -5.49
C GLY A 331 -0.83 21.72 -4.87
N MET A 332 -0.01 22.56 -5.51
CA MET A 332 1.32 22.95 -5.00
C MET A 332 1.23 23.71 -3.67
N LYS A 333 0.28 24.65 -3.53
CA LYS A 333 0.05 25.36 -2.26
C LYS A 333 -0.35 24.41 -1.14
N SER A 334 -1.21 23.44 -1.42
CA SER A 334 -1.62 22.41 -0.46
C SER A 334 -0.43 21.54 -0.02
N ARG A 335 0.41 21.09 -0.97
CA ARG A 335 1.62 20.31 -0.67
C ARG A 335 2.66 21.11 0.11
N LEU A 336 2.84 22.40 -0.20
CA LEU A 336 3.73 23.28 0.57
C LEU A 336 3.21 23.49 1.99
N SER A 337 1.91 23.75 2.16
CA SER A 337 1.29 23.86 3.49
C SER A 337 1.46 22.57 4.30
N SER A 338 1.22 21.41 3.68
CA SER A 338 1.43 20.10 4.30
C SER A 338 2.89 19.90 4.71
N THR A 339 3.84 20.31 3.86
CA THR A 339 5.26 20.22 4.15
C THR A 339 5.63 21.09 5.34
N ASN A 340 5.19 22.35 5.36
CA ASN A 340 5.44 23.26 6.47
C ASN A 340 4.82 22.76 7.80
N GLN A 341 3.67 22.08 7.75
CA GLN A 341 3.08 21.46 8.94
C GLN A 341 3.89 20.25 9.41
N ALA A 342 4.32 19.40 8.48
CA ALA A 342 5.16 18.25 8.77
C ALA A 342 6.51 18.66 9.37
N GLU A 343 7.13 19.72 8.86
CA GLU A 343 8.40 20.26 9.38
C GLU A 343 8.28 20.77 10.82
N LYS A 344 7.12 21.32 11.21
CA LYS A 344 6.86 21.71 12.61
C LYS A 344 6.75 20.51 13.56
N GLN A 345 6.48 19.33 13.01
CA GLN A 345 6.31 18.10 13.77
C GLN A 345 7.61 17.27 13.84
N LEU A 346 8.67 17.67 13.14
CA LEU A 346 10.02 17.09 13.27
C LEU A 346 10.73 17.72 14.45
#